data_AF-A0A503KIE9-F1
#
_entry.id   AF-A0A503KIE9-F1
#
_cell.length_a   1.000
_cell.length_b   1.000
_cell.length_c   1.000
_cell.angle_alpha   90.00
_cell.angle_beta   90.00
_cell.angle_gamma   90.00
#
_symmetry.space_group_name_H-M   'P 1'
#
loop_
_entity.id
_entity.type
_entity.pdbx_description
1 polymer ?
#
loop_
_entity_poly.entity_id
_entity_poly.type
_entity_poly.pdbx_seq_one_letter_code
_entity_poly.pdbx_strand_id
1 'polypeptide(L)'
;MKIDLMVWAVVLLCAALFILCDGLSAHWGKTGSGRSLAIVVLLSPVGYFAFAFINTRLNLAVTGALVNTIVVAGAVLVGALVFKEEVSRAQYLGIALALVAVALLNVD
;
A
#
# COMPACT_ATOMS: atom_id res chain seq x y z
N MET A 1 -3.42 17.19 12.32
CA MET A 1 -2.77 16.39 13.41
C MET A 1 -1.29 16.12 13.10
N LYS A 2 -0.31 16.32 13.99
CA LYS A 2 1.12 16.02 13.68
C LYS A 2 1.40 14.53 13.88
N ILE A 3 1.66 13.81 12.80
CA ILE A 3 2.04 12.38 12.84
C ILE A 3 3.49 12.28 13.34
N ASP A 4 3.70 11.52 14.40
CA ASP A 4 5.03 11.22 14.95
C ASP A 4 5.88 10.44 13.94
N LEU A 5 7.20 10.67 13.94
CA LEU A 5 8.18 9.93 13.15
C LEU A 5 8.04 8.41 13.32
N MET A 6 7.74 7.94 14.55
CA MET A 6 7.50 6.51 14.80
C MET A 6 6.28 6.00 14.03
N VAL A 7 5.17 6.75 14.02
CA VAL A 7 3.95 6.36 13.30
C VAL A 7 4.20 6.35 11.80
N TRP A 8 4.93 7.33 11.28
CA TRP A 8 5.36 7.35 9.87
C TRP A 8 6.19 6.14 9.48
N ALA A 9 7.15 5.73 10.32
CA ALA A 9 7.95 4.54 10.08
C ALA A 9 7.06 3.28 9.97
N VAL A 10 6.06 3.15 10.85
CA VAL A 10 5.12 2.01 10.80
C VAL A 10 4.19 2.10 9.59
N VAL A 11 3.73 3.30 9.20
CA VAL A 11 2.94 3.51 7.97
C VAL A 11 3.71 3.04 6.73
N LEU A 12 4.98 3.45 6.60
CA LEU A 12 5.82 3.07 5.47
C LEU A 12 6.11 1.56 5.46
N LEU A 13 6.38 0.97 6.63
CA LEU A 13 6.56 -0.48 6.77
C LEU A 13 5.28 -1.24 6.37
N CYS A 14 4.13 -0.81 6.89
CA CYS A 14 2.82 -1.39 6.58
C CYS A 14 2.54 -1.35 5.07
N ALA A 15 2.74 -0.19 4.45
CA ALA A 15 2.54 -0.02 3.02
C ALA A 15 3.51 -0.89 2.21
N ALA A 16 4.78 -0.96 2.58
CA ALA A 16 5.78 -1.81 1.91
C ALA A 16 5.40 -3.29 1.96
N LEU A 17 4.91 -3.77 3.12
CA LEU A 17 4.42 -5.15 3.27
C LEU A 17 3.22 -5.44 2.37
N PHE A 18 2.26 -4.52 2.29
CA PHE A 18 1.10 -4.66 1.39
C PHE A 18 1.51 -4.61 -0.08
N ILE A 19 2.37 -3.68 -0.50
CA ILE A 19 2.89 -3.62 -1.88
C ILE A 19 3.62 -4.93 -2.24
N LEU A 20 4.40 -5.49 -1.31
CA LEU A 20 5.06 -6.78 -1.51
C LEU A 20 4.02 -7.91 -1.67
N CYS A 21 2.98 -7.91 -0.85
CA CYS A 21 1.90 -8.90 -0.94
C CYS A 21 1.12 -8.79 -2.26
N ASP A 22 0.84 -7.56 -2.72
CA ASP A 22 0.20 -7.30 -4.01
C ASP A 22 1.08 -7.82 -5.15
N GLY A 23 2.37 -7.50 -5.13
CA GLY A 23 3.33 -7.98 -6.12
C GLY A 23 3.45 -9.50 -6.15
N LEU A 24 3.55 -10.16 -4.99
CA LEU A 24 3.61 -11.63 -4.92
C LEU A 24 2.30 -12.30 -5.34
N SER A 25 1.15 -11.69 -5.02
CA SER A 25 -0.17 -12.16 -5.46
C SER A 25 -0.31 -12.04 -6.98
N ALA A 26 0.13 -10.92 -7.56
CA ALA A 26 0.19 -10.74 -9.01
C ALA A 26 1.14 -11.75 -9.67
N HIS A 27 2.30 -12.01 -9.06
CA HIS A 27 3.23 -13.03 -9.54
C HIS A 27 2.61 -14.43 -9.51
N TRP A 28 1.92 -14.79 -8.42
CA TRP A 28 1.16 -16.04 -8.35
C TRP A 28 0.09 -16.10 -9.45
N GLY A 29 -0.70 -15.04 -9.64
CA GLY A 29 -1.72 -14.97 -10.67
C GLY A 29 -1.20 -15.19 -12.09
N LYS A 30 0.08 -14.82 -12.36
CA LYS A 30 0.73 -15.00 -13.66
C LYS A 30 1.46 -16.33 -13.83
N THR A 31 1.89 -16.96 -12.75
CA THR A 31 2.80 -18.14 -12.81
C THR A 31 2.23 -19.41 -12.17
N GLY A 32 1.18 -19.30 -11.37
CA GLY A 32 0.67 -20.38 -10.53
C GLY A 32 1.59 -20.76 -9.36
N SER A 33 2.65 -19.98 -9.08
CA SER A 33 3.66 -20.31 -8.07
C SER A 33 3.09 -20.37 -6.64
N GLY A 34 2.88 -21.56 -6.11
CA GLY A 34 2.39 -21.76 -4.74
C GLY A 34 3.30 -21.16 -3.65
N ARG A 35 4.59 -20.99 -3.94
CA ARG A 35 5.55 -20.32 -3.04
C ARG A 35 5.20 -18.85 -2.83
N SER A 36 4.81 -18.15 -3.90
CA SER A 36 4.45 -16.73 -3.82
C SER A 36 3.20 -16.53 -2.97
N LEU A 37 2.20 -17.40 -3.15
CA LEU A 37 0.98 -17.38 -2.34
C LEU A 37 1.27 -17.73 -0.87
N ALA A 38 2.10 -18.72 -0.59
CA ALA A 38 2.48 -19.09 0.77
C ALA A 38 3.16 -17.92 1.52
N ILE A 39 4.04 -17.18 0.84
CA ILE A 39 4.69 -16.00 1.40
C ILE A 39 3.67 -14.90 1.73
N VAL A 40 2.69 -14.66 0.86
CA VAL A 40 1.59 -13.69 1.10
C VAL A 40 0.76 -14.08 2.34
N VAL A 41 0.39 -15.36 2.46
CA VAL A 41 -0.40 -15.84 3.60
C VAL A 41 0.35 -15.65 4.92
N LEU A 42 1.68 -15.80 4.92
CA LEU A 42 2.51 -15.60 6.12
C LEU A 42 2.79 -14.13 6.45
N LEU A 43 2.97 -13.27 5.43
CA LEU A 43 3.29 -11.85 5.62
C LEU A 43 2.05 -10.97 5.87
N SER A 44 0.89 -11.34 5.31
CA SER A 44 -0.33 -10.52 5.42
C SER A 44 -0.76 -10.23 6.86
N PRO A 45 -0.69 -11.17 7.84
CA PRO A 45 -1.03 -10.85 9.22
C PRO A 45 -0.12 -9.76 9.80
N VAL A 46 1.17 -9.76 9.45
CA VAL A 46 2.13 -8.75 9.92
C VAL A 46 1.76 -7.37 9.40
N GLY A 47 1.37 -7.26 8.13
CA GLY A 47 0.86 -6.01 7.55
C GLY A 47 -0.41 -5.52 8.27
N TYR A 48 -1.37 -6.41 8.52
CA TYR A 48 -2.59 -6.04 9.25
C TYR A 48 -2.35 -5.71 10.73
N PHE A 49 -1.37 -6.33 11.39
CA PHE A 49 -0.94 -5.93 12.73
C PHE A 49 -0.34 -4.53 12.75
N ALA A 50 0.50 -4.19 11.76
CA ALA A 50 1.02 -2.83 11.61
C ALA A 50 -0.11 -1.81 11.36
N PHE A 51 -1.08 -2.15 10.49
CA PHE A 51 -2.26 -1.33 10.23
C PHE A 51 -3.11 -1.13 11.50
N ALA A 52 -3.34 -2.19 12.27
CA ALA A 52 -4.06 -2.12 13.54
C ALA A 52 -3.32 -1.25 14.56
N PHE A 53 -1.99 -1.37 14.65
CA PHE A 53 -1.16 -0.53 15.51
C PHE A 53 -1.28 0.96 15.15
N ILE A 54 -1.24 1.31 13.86
CA ILE A 54 -1.42 2.70 13.42
C ILE A 54 -2.80 3.23 13.84
N ASN A 55 -3.85 2.42 13.75
CA ASN A 55 -5.20 2.77 14.18
C ASN A 55 -5.35 2.97 15.70
N THR A 56 -4.38 2.53 16.52
CA THR A 56 -4.36 2.89 17.95
C THR A 56 -3.93 4.35 18.18
N ARG A 57 -3.35 4.99 17.16
CA ARG A 57 -2.79 6.35 17.20
C ARG A 57 -3.50 7.34 16.28
N LEU A 58 -4.01 6.85 15.16
CA LEU A 58 -4.73 7.62 14.15
C LEU A 58 -6.14 7.02 13.97
N ASN A 59 -7.10 7.81 13.48
CA ASN A 59 -8.41 7.26 13.14
C ASN A 59 -8.34 6.44 11.82
N LEU A 60 -9.38 5.64 11.56
CA LEU A 60 -9.45 4.78 10.39
C LEU A 60 -9.48 5.57 9.07
N ALA A 61 -10.12 6.74 9.06
CA ALA A 61 -10.20 7.57 7.86
C ALA A 61 -8.81 8.03 7.40
N VAL A 62 -8.00 8.55 8.33
CA VAL A 62 -6.64 9.01 8.08
C VAL A 62 -5.72 7.82 7.79
N THR A 63 -5.76 6.76 8.62
CA THR A 63 -4.91 5.58 8.45
C THR A 63 -5.17 4.88 7.12
N GLY A 64 -6.44 4.64 6.81
CA GLY A 64 -6.88 3.99 5.59
C GLY A 64 -6.51 4.81 4.36
N ALA A 65 -6.72 6.13 4.38
CA ALA A 65 -6.36 7.00 3.27
C ALA A 65 -4.85 7.06 3.03
N LEU A 66 -4.04 7.19 4.09
CA LEU A 66 -2.58 7.24 3.99
C LEU A 66 -2.01 5.93 3.46
N VAL A 67 -2.29 4.81 4.15
CA VAL A 67 -1.69 3.51 3.80
C VAL A 67 -2.15 3.07 2.42
N ASN A 68 -3.46 3.11 2.13
CA ASN A 68 -3.96 2.59 0.85
C ASN A 68 -3.51 3.42 -0.34
N THR A 69 -3.35 4.74 -0.19
CA THR A 69 -2.83 5.56 -1.29
C THR A 69 -1.37 5.24 -1.60
N ILE A 70 -0.54 5.04 -0.58
CA ILE A 70 0.84 4.59 -0.76
C ILE A 70 0.86 3.21 -1.43
N VAL A 71 -0.01 2.30 -0.99
CA VAL A 71 -0.14 0.95 -1.59
C VAL A 71 -0.55 1.04 -3.05
N VAL A 72 -1.56 1.83 -3.40
CA VAL A 72 -2.00 2.02 -4.80
C VAL A 72 -0.85 2.56 -5.65
N ALA A 73 -0.18 3.62 -5.21
CA ALA A 73 0.95 4.19 -5.94
C ALA A 73 2.10 3.17 -6.10
N GLY A 74 2.43 2.46 -5.02
CA GLY A 74 3.48 1.44 -5.01
C GLY A 74 3.16 0.24 -5.88
N ALA A 75 1.92 -0.27 -5.84
CA ALA A 75 1.48 -1.39 -6.65
C ALA A 75 1.50 -1.05 -8.15
N VAL A 76 1.07 0.17 -8.53
CA VAL A 76 1.19 0.61 -9.93
C VAL A 76 2.65 0.71 -10.36
N LEU A 77 3.54 1.23 -9.50
CA LEU A 77 4.98 1.23 -9.77
C LEU A 77 5.56 -0.18 -9.92
N VAL A 78 5.14 -1.14 -9.08
CA VAL A 78 5.55 -2.54 -9.20
C VAL A 78 5.02 -3.16 -10.51
N GLY A 79 3.77 -2.90 -10.88
CA GLY A 79 3.18 -3.29 -12.17
C GLY A 79 4.01 -2.78 -13.35
N ALA A 80 4.34 -1.49 -13.34
CA ALA A 80 5.13 -0.85 -14.38
C ALA A 80 6.58 -1.36 -14.45
N LEU A 81 7.27 -1.46 -13.32
CA LEU A 81 8.72 -1.70 -13.27
C LEU A 81 9.08 -3.19 -13.24
N VAL A 82 8.36 -3.98 -12.46
CA VAL A 82 8.66 -5.41 -12.25
C VAL A 82 7.94 -6.25 -13.29
N PHE A 83 6.66 -5.97 -13.52
CA PHE A 83 5.85 -6.73 -14.46
C PHE A 83 5.83 -6.17 -15.88
N LYS A 84 6.43 -4.99 -16.09
CA LYS A 84 6.51 -4.30 -17.39
C LYS A 84 5.14 -4.07 -18.02
N GLU A 85 4.14 -3.79 -17.19
CA GLU A 85 2.78 -3.49 -17.63
C GLU A 85 2.69 -2.06 -18.18
N GLU A 86 1.86 -1.88 -19.21
CA GLU A 86 1.58 -0.54 -19.73
C GLU A 86 0.64 0.21 -18.79
N VAL A 87 1.13 1.31 -18.21
CA VAL A 87 0.32 2.19 -17.37
C VAL A 87 -0.28 3.31 -18.22
N SER A 88 -1.60 3.35 -18.28
CA SER A 88 -2.35 4.36 -19.03
C SER A 88 -2.21 5.75 -18.40
N ARG A 89 -2.35 6.80 -19.22
CA ARG A 89 -2.39 8.20 -18.75
C ARG A 89 -3.51 8.45 -17.72
N ALA A 90 -4.62 7.71 -17.82
CA ALA A 90 -5.73 7.78 -16.87
C ALA A 90 -5.34 7.22 -15.49
N GLN A 91 -4.54 6.16 -15.43
CA GLN A 91 -4.04 5.61 -14.15
C GLN A 91 -3.08 6.58 -13.46
N TYR A 92 -2.19 7.25 -14.21
CA TYR A 92 -1.35 8.31 -13.64
C TYR A 92 -2.17 9.48 -13.09
N LEU A 93 -3.23 9.90 -13.81
CA LEU A 93 -4.17 10.92 -13.32
C LEU A 93 -4.89 10.44 -12.05
N GLY A 94 -5.31 9.18 -11.99
CA GLY A 94 -5.92 8.58 -10.80
C GLY A 94 -4.99 8.64 -9.58
N ILE A 95 -3.70 8.32 -9.75
CA ILE A 95 -2.70 8.43 -8.67
C ILE A 95 -2.56 9.89 -8.22
N ALA A 96 -2.49 10.84 -9.15
CA ALA A 96 -2.41 12.26 -8.81
C ALA A 96 -3.63 12.73 -7.99
N LEU A 97 -4.83 12.30 -8.39
CA LEU A 97 -6.07 12.60 -7.65
C LEU A 97 -6.10 11.93 -6.27
N ALA A 98 -5.60 10.70 -6.15
CA ALA A 98 -5.49 10.01 -4.86
C ALA A 98 -4.56 10.77 -3.89
N LEU A 99 -3.43 11.29 -4.38
CA LEU A 99 -2.53 12.12 -3.58
C LEU A 99 -3.22 13.41 -3.10
N VAL A 100 -4.02 14.06 -3.94
CA VAL A 100 -4.82 15.23 -3.55
C VAL A 100 -5.85 14.86 -2.48
N ALA A 101 -6.55 13.74 -2.63
CA ALA A 101 -7.51 13.26 -1.63
C ALA A 101 -6.84 13.02 -0.26
N VAL A 102 -5.65 12.40 -0.25
CA VAL A 102 -4.89 12.20 1.00
C VAL A 102 -4.46 13.52 1.61
N ALA A 103 -3.97 14.46 0.80
CA ALA A 103 -3.61 15.78 1.30
C ALA A 103 -4.80 16.42 2.00
N LEU A 104 -5.97 16.46 1.36
CA LEU A 104 -7.21 17.02 1.91
C LEU A 104 -7.65 16.34 3.21
N LEU A 105 -7.55 15.01 3.31
CA LEU A 105 -7.89 14.25 4.52
C LEU A 105 -6.93 14.49 5.69
N ASN A 106 -5.80 15.18 5.46
CA ASN A 106 -4.79 15.48 6.47
C ASN A 106 -4.62 17.00 6.74
N VAL A 107 -5.45 17.87 6.14
CA VAL A 107 -5.39 19.33 6.35
C VAL A 107 -5.97 19.75 7.72
N ASP A 108 -6.92 18.98 8.26
CA ASP A 108 -7.56 19.22 9.57
C ASP A 108 -7.15 18.18 10.66
#